data_AF-A0A7K4AGG6-F1
#
_entry.id   AF-A0A7K4AGG6-F1
#
_cell.length_a   1.000
_cell.length_b   1.000
_cell.length_c   1.000
_cell.angle_alpha   90.00
_cell.angle_beta   90.00
_cell.angle_gamma   90.00
#
_symmetry.space_group_name_H-M   'P 1'
#
loop_
_entity.id
_entity.type
_entity.pdbx_description
1 polymer ?
#
loop_
_entity_poly.entity_id
_entity_poly.type
_entity_poly.pdbx_seq_one_letter_code
_entity_poly.pdbx_strand_id
1 'polypeptide(L)'
;MVLKKKPSDPWPTITGEYEVGNPESPVAVCTCGSHLHNADLIKAGAALAGPCKTENIGIEKMVANVIANPNIRFVLVTGMEVKGHITGQAVEAFTQSGIDKEGRIIGAKGAIPFIQNLTPEAIERWKEQVEAVMMLNTEDIGAITSKVKELASKDPGALDVEPMAIEIKEGGEEEEAGGLKPMAAEMVEVRGRMRGIDTAVTNVGLLNKLQAGIYVGKIEGIALGMTVVLVLFGLILRVAGGV
;
A
#
# COMPACT_ATOMS: atom_id res chain seq x y z
N MET A 1 -2.73 -30.36 -20.83
CA MET A 1 -3.04 -30.32 -19.40
C MET A 1 -2.04 -29.38 -18.76
N VAL A 2 -2.48 -28.49 -17.89
CA VAL A 2 -1.62 -27.50 -17.22
C VAL A 2 -0.94 -28.19 -16.02
N LEU A 3 0.32 -27.88 -15.74
CA LEU A 3 1.04 -28.45 -14.60
C LEU A 3 0.35 -28.06 -13.29
N LYS A 4 0.11 -29.04 -12.39
CA LYS A 4 -0.41 -28.83 -11.04
C LYS A 4 0.48 -29.51 -10.02
N LYS A 5 0.63 -28.89 -8.85
CA LYS A 5 1.40 -29.42 -7.72
C LYS A 5 0.49 -29.56 -6.50
N LYS A 6 0.79 -30.53 -5.63
CA LYS A 6 0.08 -30.65 -4.35
C LYS A 6 0.45 -29.43 -3.49
N PRO A 7 -0.54 -28.70 -2.92
CA PRO A 7 -0.28 -27.68 -1.90
C PRO A 7 0.38 -28.27 -0.65
N SER A 8 0.76 -27.42 0.31
CA SER A 8 1.15 -27.88 1.64
C SER A 8 0.05 -28.72 2.31
N ASP A 9 0.42 -29.52 3.31
CA ASP A 9 -0.52 -30.34 4.07
C ASP A 9 -0.32 -30.06 5.58
N PRO A 10 -1.20 -29.29 6.23
CA PRO A 10 -2.46 -28.73 5.70
C PRO A 10 -2.27 -27.51 4.77
N TRP A 11 -3.28 -27.21 3.96
CA TRP A 11 -3.44 -25.95 3.23
C TRP A 11 -4.91 -25.48 3.30
N PRO A 12 -5.19 -24.19 3.56
CA PRO A 12 -4.24 -23.12 3.94
C PRO A 12 -3.55 -23.37 5.29
N THR A 13 -2.32 -22.88 5.46
CA THR A 13 -1.49 -23.13 6.66
C THR A 13 -1.82 -22.19 7.81
N ILE A 14 -2.20 -20.94 7.50
CA ILE A 14 -2.49 -19.90 8.47
C ILE A 14 -4.01 -19.71 8.57
N THR A 15 -4.53 -19.78 9.79
CA THR A 15 -5.96 -19.57 10.06
C THR A 15 -6.34 -18.09 9.86
N GLY A 16 -7.54 -17.84 9.34
CA GLY A 16 -8.02 -16.48 9.10
C GLY A 16 -9.48 -16.45 8.63
N GLU A 17 -9.93 -15.25 8.27
CA GLU A 17 -11.24 -15.02 7.66
C GLU A 17 -11.13 -15.24 6.15
N TYR A 18 -11.47 -16.43 5.67
CA TYR A 18 -11.49 -16.77 4.25
C TYR A 18 -12.38 -17.99 3.97
N GLU A 19 -12.77 -18.16 2.71
CA GLU A 19 -13.34 -19.38 2.18
C GLU A 19 -12.34 -20.08 1.24
N VAL A 20 -12.31 -21.41 1.32
CA VAL A 20 -11.42 -22.26 0.53
C VAL A 20 -12.20 -22.90 -0.61
N GLY A 21 -11.65 -22.81 -1.81
CA GLY A 21 -12.19 -23.39 -3.03
C GLY A 21 -11.36 -24.56 -3.54
N ASN A 22 -11.22 -24.66 -4.86
CA ASN A 22 -10.37 -25.68 -5.48
C ASN A 22 -8.88 -25.34 -5.27
N PRO A 23 -8.09 -26.17 -4.55
CA PRO A 23 -6.67 -25.90 -4.32
C PRO A 23 -5.80 -25.91 -5.58
N GLU A 24 -6.30 -26.47 -6.69
CA GLU A 24 -5.62 -26.44 -7.98
C GLU A 24 -5.94 -25.17 -8.80
N SER A 25 -6.85 -24.31 -8.36
CA SER A 25 -7.15 -23.06 -9.05
C SER A 25 -5.97 -22.08 -8.99
N PRO A 26 -5.70 -21.32 -10.06
CA PRO A 26 -4.62 -20.35 -10.08
C PRO A 26 -4.97 -19.00 -9.46
N VAL A 27 -6.20 -18.79 -8.97
CA VAL A 27 -6.67 -17.46 -8.55
C VAL A 27 -6.96 -17.43 -7.05
N ALA A 28 -6.33 -16.51 -6.32
CA ALA A 28 -6.77 -16.08 -5.00
C ALA A 28 -7.42 -14.69 -5.08
N VAL A 29 -8.37 -14.40 -4.19
CA VAL A 29 -9.07 -13.12 -4.15
C VAL A 29 -8.95 -12.48 -2.77
N CYS A 30 -8.43 -11.24 -2.76
CA CYS A 30 -8.37 -10.38 -1.60
C CYS A 30 -9.49 -9.33 -1.72
N THR A 31 -10.46 -9.32 -0.81
CA THR A 31 -11.62 -8.42 -0.86
C THR A 31 -11.44 -7.12 -0.05
N CYS A 32 -10.21 -6.84 0.39
CA CYS A 32 -9.86 -5.66 1.19
C CYS A 32 -10.85 -5.41 2.35
N GLY A 33 -11.47 -4.24 2.41
CA GLY A 33 -12.43 -3.85 3.44
C GLY A 33 -13.88 -4.29 3.17
N SER A 34 -14.16 -4.88 2.01
CA SER A 34 -15.52 -5.27 1.63
C SER A 34 -15.91 -6.64 2.18
N HIS A 35 -17.15 -6.72 2.64
CA HIS A 35 -17.83 -7.97 2.99
C HIS A 35 -18.56 -8.51 1.76
N LEU A 36 -17.81 -9.14 0.86
CA LEU A 36 -18.37 -9.80 -0.32
C LEU A 36 -18.78 -11.24 0.02
N HIS A 37 -19.70 -11.80 -0.76
CA HIS A 37 -20.09 -13.19 -0.63
C HIS A 37 -19.00 -14.09 -1.25
N ASN A 38 -17.99 -14.46 -0.45
CA ASN A 38 -16.81 -15.19 -0.90
C ASN A 38 -17.19 -16.51 -1.60
N ALA A 39 -18.26 -17.18 -1.18
CA ALA A 39 -18.78 -18.38 -1.83
C ALA A 39 -19.04 -18.20 -3.34
N ASP A 40 -19.47 -17.02 -3.79
CA ASP A 40 -19.70 -16.76 -5.22
C ASP A 40 -18.36 -16.59 -5.98
N LEU A 41 -17.32 -16.11 -5.31
CA LEU A 41 -15.96 -16.03 -5.85
C LEU A 41 -15.32 -17.43 -5.96
N ILE A 42 -15.57 -18.29 -4.96
CA ILE A 42 -15.17 -19.70 -5.00
C ILE A 42 -15.89 -20.44 -6.14
N LYS A 43 -17.21 -20.29 -6.28
CA LYS A 43 -17.97 -20.86 -7.41
C LYS A 43 -17.50 -20.34 -8.77
N ALA A 44 -17.00 -19.10 -8.84
CA ALA A 44 -16.42 -18.54 -10.04
C ALA A 44 -15.04 -19.12 -10.39
N GLY A 45 -14.43 -19.87 -9.48
CA GLY A 45 -13.20 -20.61 -9.71
C GLY A 45 -12.01 -20.11 -8.91
N ALA A 46 -12.18 -19.36 -7.82
CA ALA A 46 -11.07 -19.02 -6.92
C ALA A 46 -10.65 -20.20 -6.03
N ALA A 47 -9.35 -20.30 -5.74
CA ALA A 47 -8.77 -21.24 -4.78
C ALA A 47 -9.00 -20.80 -3.33
N LEU A 48 -8.96 -19.48 -3.11
CA LEU A 48 -9.04 -18.85 -1.79
C LEU A 48 -9.65 -17.47 -1.97
N ALA A 49 -10.60 -17.09 -1.11
CA ALA A 49 -11.21 -15.77 -1.12
C ALA A 49 -11.46 -15.26 0.30
N GLY A 50 -11.03 -14.04 0.60
CA GLY A 50 -11.26 -13.44 1.92
C GLY A 50 -10.83 -11.98 2.03
N PRO A 51 -11.26 -11.29 3.09
CA PRO A 51 -10.82 -9.93 3.36
C PRO A 51 -9.37 -9.86 3.81
N CYS A 52 -8.71 -8.76 3.47
CA CYS A 52 -7.40 -8.37 4.00
C CYS A 52 -7.49 -6.93 4.47
N LYS A 53 -7.60 -6.73 5.79
CA LYS A 53 -7.94 -5.42 6.38
C LYS A 53 -6.72 -4.62 6.84
N THR A 54 -5.58 -5.25 7.08
CA THR A 54 -4.39 -4.57 7.60
C THR A 54 -3.22 -4.69 6.62
N GLU A 55 -2.46 -3.61 6.48
CA GLU A 55 -1.30 -3.43 5.62
C GLU A 55 -0.01 -4.08 6.16
N ASN A 56 -0.15 -4.98 7.14
CA ASN A 56 0.92 -5.70 7.83
C ASN A 56 0.55 -7.19 7.97
N ILE A 57 0.16 -7.66 9.17
CA ILE A 57 -0.23 -9.04 9.47
C ILE A 57 -1.24 -9.60 8.45
N GLY A 58 -2.23 -8.81 8.01
CA GLY A 58 -3.18 -9.24 6.99
C GLY A 58 -2.51 -9.63 5.67
N ILE A 59 -1.54 -8.83 5.22
CA ILE A 59 -0.72 -9.13 4.03
C ILE A 59 0.16 -10.36 4.31
N GLU A 60 0.78 -10.46 5.48
CA GLU A 60 1.63 -11.60 5.83
C GLU A 60 0.87 -12.93 5.81
N LYS A 61 -0.31 -12.99 6.42
CA LYS A 61 -1.17 -14.18 6.40
C LYS A 61 -1.60 -14.54 4.98
N MET A 62 -1.95 -13.54 4.17
CA MET A 62 -2.32 -13.75 2.77
C MET A 62 -1.13 -14.33 1.97
N VAL A 63 0.05 -13.72 2.10
CA VAL A 63 1.27 -14.19 1.42
C VAL A 63 1.62 -15.61 1.84
N ALA A 64 1.63 -15.89 3.14
CA ALA A 64 1.90 -17.22 3.70
C ALA A 64 1.01 -18.31 3.09
N ASN A 65 -0.31 -18.07 3.05
CA ASN A 65 -1.26 -19.03 2.49
C ASN A 65 -1.12 -19.18 0.97
N VAL A 66 -0.73 -18.14 0.25
CA VAL A 66 -0.56 -18.19 -1.21
C VAL A 66 0.73 -18.94 -1.60
N ILE A 67 1.87 -18.65 -0.97
CA ILE A 67 3.15 -19.31 -1.31
C ILE A 67 3.19 -20.78 -0.85
N ALA A 68 2.33 -21.16 0.09
CA ALA A 68 2.06 -22.54 0.48
C ALA A 68 1.25 -23.33 -0.58
N ASN A 69 0.83 -22.69 -1.68
CA ASN A 69 0.18 -23.36 -2.81
C ASN A 69 0.74 -22.85 -4.14
N PRO A 70 1.69 -23.59 -4.76
CA PRO A 70 2.31 -23.22 -6.03
C PRO A 70 1.34 -23.09 -7.21
N ASN A 71 0.12 -23.62 -7.10
CA ASN A 71 -0.89 -23.50 -8.15
C ASN A 71 -1.42 -22.07 -8.26
N ILE A 72 -1.41 -21.28 -7.19
CA ILE A 72 -1.93 -19.91 -7.19
C ILE A 72 -0.92 -19.01 -7.90
N ARG A 73 -1.33 -18.43 -9.03
CA ARG A 73 -0.52 -17.58 -9.92
C ARG A 73 -1.06 -16.17 -10.06
N PHE A 74 -2.30 -15.92 -9.63
CA PHE A 74 -2.94 -14.62 -9.66
C PHE A 74 -3.53 -14.29 -8.30
N VAL A 75 -3.36 -13.05 -7.87
CA VAL A 75 -4.05 -12.50 -6.70
C VAL A 75 -4.88 -11.30 -7.16
N LEU A 76 -6.19 -11.49 -7.24
CA LEU A 76 -7.13 -10.41 -7.55
C LEU A 76 -7.39 -9.61 -6.29
N VAL A 77 -7.04 -8.33 -6.28
CA VAL A 77 -7.28 -7.41 -5.16
C VAL A 77 -8.48 -6.53 -5.50
N THR A 78 -9.57 -6.67 -4.75
CA THR A 78 -10.86 -6.03 -5.02
C THR A 78 -11.55 -5.58 -3.74
N GLY A 79 -12.76 -5.01 -3.85
CA GLY A 79 -13.47 -4.41 -2.74
C GLY A 79 -13.01 -2.99 -2.43
N MET A 80 -13.65 -2.38 -1.44
CA MET A 80 -13.35 -1.04 -0.95
C MET A 80 -11.98 -1.02 -0.28
N GLU A 81 -11.23 0.03 -0.60
CA GLU A 81 -9.96 0.29 0.08
C GLU A 81 -10.19 0.57 1.58
N VAL A 82 -9.29 0.07 2.42
CA VAL A 82 -9.41 0.22 3.87
C VAL A 82 -8.89 1.59 4.27
N LYS A 83 -9.74 2.43 4.88
CA LYS A 83 -9.33 3.76 5.32
C LYS A 83 -8.20 3.68 6.34
N GLY A 84 -7.19 4.53 6.19
CA GLY A 84 -6.00 4.57 7.06
C GLY A 84 -4.97 3.47 6.74
N HIS A 85 -5.39 2.22 6.64
CA HIS A 85 -4.51 1.09 6.30
C HIS A 85 -4.08 1.12 4.84
N ILE A 86 -4.99 1.46 3.92
CA ILE A 86 -4.77 1.51 2.47
C ILE A 86 -4.16 0.17 1.98
N THR A 87 -4.78 -0.93 2.41
CA THR A 87 -4.24 -2.29 2.28
C THR A 87 -4.12 -2.73 0.83
N GLY A 88 -5.08 -2.40 -0.03
CA GLY A 88 -5.02 -2.74 -1.45
C GLY A 88 -3.80 -2.14 -2.15
N GLN A 89 -3.58 -0.84 -1.96
CA GLN A 89 -2.36 -0.18 -2.45
C GLN A 89 -1.08 -0.73 -1.80
N ALA A 90 -1.13 -1.12 -0.52
CA ALA A 90 0.02 -1.73 0.13
C ALA A 90 0.38 -3.10 -0.47
N VAL A 91 -0.61 -3.93 -0.85
CA VAL A 91 -0.39 -5.20 -1.58
C VAL A 91 0.25 -4.95 -2.95
N GLU A 92 -0.23 -3.94 -3.68
CA GLU A 92 0.37 -3.54 -4.96
C GLU A 92 1.84 -3.13 -4.79
N ALA A 93 2.11 -2.23 -3.84
CA ALA A 93 3.46 -1.75 -3.54
C ALA A 93 4.39 -2.88 -3.07
N PHE A 94 3.91 -3.77 -2.20
CA PHE A 94 4.65 -4.94 -1.74
C PHE A 94 5.01 -5.89 -2.88
N THR A 95 4.07 -6.15 -3.78
CA THR A 95 4.31 -7.04 -4.94
C THR A 95 5.32 -6.43 -5.91
N GLN A 96 5.30 -5.10 -6.11
CA GLN A 96 6.21 -4.43 -7.04
C GLN A 96 7.61 -4.21 -6.46
N SER A 97 7.69 -3.79 -5.20
CA SER A 97 8.92 -3.24 -4.60
C SER A 97 9.43 -3.99 -3.38
N GLY A 98 8.65 -4.91 -2.81
CA GLY A 98 9.00 -5.61 -1.58
C GLY A 98 9.10 -4.68 -0.38
N ILE A 99 10.10 -4.93 0.48
CA ILE A 99 10.34 -4.21 1.73
C ILE A 99 11.74 -3.59 1.79
N ASP A 100 11.90 -2.55 2.59
CA ASP A 100 13.21 -1.99 2.92
C ASP A 100 13.91 -2.75 4.07
N LYS A 101 15.10 -2.27 4.46
CA LYS A 101 15.91 -2.88 5.53
C LYS A 101 15.24 -2.87 6.91
N GLU A 102 14.24 -2.01 7.11
CA GLU A 102 13.51 -1.86 8.36
C GLU A 102 12.18 -2.66 8.33
N GLY A 103 11.93 -3.41 7.25
CA GLY A 103 10.71 -4.18 7.06
C GLY A 103 9.53 -3.36 6.53
N ARG A 104 9.73 -2.08 6.19
CA ARG A 104 8.65 -1.25 5.66
C ARG A 104 8.41 -1.58 4.19
N ILE A 105 7.15 -1.72 3.79
CA ILE A 105 6.76 -1.88 2.38
C ILE A 105 7.12 -0.61 1.62
N ILE A 106 7.97 -0.75 0.61
CA ILE A 106 8.47 0.38 -0.19
C ILE A 106 7.32 0.93 -1.03
N GLY A 107 7.04 2.23 -0.89
CA GLY A 107 5.96 2.90 -1.63
C GLY A 107 4.54 2.73 -1.04
N ALA A 108 4.39 2.03 0.09
CA ALA A 108 3.10 1.90 0.76
C ALA A 108 2.69 3.20 1.48
N LYS A 109 1.44 3.62 1.25
CA LYS A 109 0.82 4.83 1.82
C LYS A 109 0.11 4.58 3.15
N GLY A 110 -0.05 3.31 3.52
CA GLY A 110 -0.68 2.88 4.77
C GLY A 110 -0.03 3.45 6.02
N ALA A 111 -0.74 3.34 7.14
CA ALA A 111 -0.30 3.92 8.40
C ALA A 111 0.93 3.19 8.97
N ILE A 112 0.90 1.85 8.99
CA ILE A 112 1.91 0.97 9.58
C ILE A 112 2.22 -0.21 8.61
N PRO A 113 2.79 0.07 7.43
CA PRO A 113 3.06 -0.94 6.41
C PRO A 113 4.39 -1.64 6.68
N PHE A 114 4.47 -2.38 7.79
CA PHE A 114 5.66 -3.13 8.18
C PHE A 114 5.38 -4.62 8.16
N ILE A 115 6.26 -5.35 7.50
CA ILE A 115 6.30 -6.82 7.43
C ILE A 115 7.44 -7.26 8.34
N GLN A 116 7.14 -8.12 9.30
CA GLN A 116 8.06 -8.57 10.34
C GLN A 116 8.22 -10.09 10.36
N ASN A 117 7.23 -10.84 9.87
CA ASN A 117 7.21 -12.29 9.94
C ASN A 117 7.65 -12.98 8.63
N LEU A 118 7.59 -12.30 7.49
CA LEU A 118 8.01 -12.89 6.20
C LEU A 118 9.53 -12.86 6.05
N THR A 119 10.12 -14.00 5.70
CA THR A 119 11.55 -14.05 5.36
C THR A 119 11.82 -13.43 3.98
N PRO A 120 13.05 -12.97 3.68
CA PRO A 120 13.40 -12.46 2.36
C PRO A 120 13.09 -13.45 1.23
N GLU A 121 13.31 -14.75 1.47
CA GLU A 121 13.00 -15.83 0.52
C GLU A 121 11.50 -15.95 0.24
N ALA A 122 10.66 -15.76 1.27
CA ALA A 122 9.21 -15.76 1.11
C ALA A 122 8.72 -14.57 0.27
N ILE A 123 9.36 -13.41 0.41
CA ILE A 123 9.02 -12.20 -0.35
C ILE A 123 9.41 -12.35 -1.82
N GLU A 124 10.62 -12.85 -2.13
CA GLU A 124 11.01 -13.14 -3.51
C GLU A 124 10.15 -14.25 -4.10
N ARG A 125 9.84 -15.29 -3.32
CA ARG A 125 8.91 -16.35 -3.74
C ARG A 125 7.55 -15.79 -4.12
N TRP A 126 6.98 -14.87 -3.33
CA TRP A 126 5.73 -14.20 -3.67
C TRP A 126 5.83 -13.48 -5.02
N LYS A 127 6.87 -12.66 -5.21
CA LYS A 127 7.08 -11.85 -6.42
C LYS A 127 7.25 -12.71 -7.68
N GLU A 128 7.88 -13.87 -7.57
CA GLU A 128 8.03 -14.82 -8.68
C GLU A 128 6.76 -15.64 -8.95
N GLN A 129 5.99 -15.96 -7.90
CA GLN A 129 4.86 -16.86 -8.01
C GLN A 129 3.62 -16.18 -8.58
N VAL A 130 3.31 -14.96 -8.14
CA VAL A 130 2.00 -14.33 -8.40
C VAL A 130 2.07 -13.00 -9.14
N GLU A 131 1.08 -12.79 -10.00
CA GLU A 131 0.71 -11.48 -10.51
C GLU A 131 -0.45 -10.91 -9.69
N ALA A 132 -0.25 -9.73 -9.09
CA ALA A 132 -1.31 -9.00 -8.40
C ALA A 132 -2.14 -8.20 -9.41
N VAL A 133 -3.43 -8.50 -9.50
CA VAL A 133 -4.37 -7.84 -10.42
C VAL A 133 -5.26 -6.90 -9.61
N MET A 134 -5.10 -5.59 -9.83
CA MET A 134 -5.80 -4.57 -9.06
C MET A 134 -7.17 -4.24 -9.65
N MET A 135 -8.21 -4.41 -8.85
CA MET A 135 -9.61 -4.05 -9.12
C MET A 135 -10.22 -3.37 -7.89
N LEU A 136 -9.47 -2.41 -7.34
CA LEU A 136 -9.81 -1.68 -6.11
C LEU A 136 -11.08 -0.85 -6.27
N ASN A 137 -11.78 -0.66 -5.16
CA ASN A 137 -13.06 0.05 -5.05
C ASN A 137 -14.15 -0.50 -5.98
N THR A 138 -14.07 -1.80 -6.31
CA THR A 138 -15.10 -2.52 -7.05
C THR A 138 -15.76 -3.55 -6.14
N GLU A 139 -17.08 -3.47 -6.00
CA GLU A 139 -17.89 -4.43 -5.22
C GLU A 139 -18.92 -5.16 -6.08
N ASP A 140 -18.94 -4.90 -7.39
CA ASP A 140 -19.81 -5.59 -8.34
C ASP A 140 -19.36 -7.05 -8.50
N ILE A 141 -20.10 -7.96 -7.87
CA ILE A 141 -19.87 -9.40 -7.92
C ILE A 141 -19.86 -9.93 -9.36
N GLY A 142 -20.67 -9.39 -10.27
CA GLY A 142 -20.69 -9.81 -11.67
C GLY A 142 -19.36 -9.50 -12.37
N ALA A 143 -18.82 -8.30 -12.13
CA ALA A 143 -17.53 -7.88 -12.67
C ALA A 143 -16.38 -8.68 -12.05
N ILE A 144 -16.38 -8.87 -10.74
CA ILE A 144 -15.33 -9.61 -10.01
C ILE A 144 -15.31 -11.08 -10.43
N THR A 145 -16.47 -11.76 -10.46
CA THR A 145 -16.55 -13.17 -10.86
C THR A 145 -16.18 -13.36 -12.33
N SER A 146 -16.52 -12.41 -13.21
CA SER A 146 -16.05 -12.41 -14.59
C SER A 146 -14.53 -12.33 -14.67
N LYS A 147 -13.91 -11.49 -13.83
CA LYS A 147 -12.45 -11.37 -13.77
C LYS A 147 -11.77 -12.61 -13.20
N VAL A 148 -12.35 -13.25 -12.17
CA VAL A 148 -11.87 -14.54 -11.66
C VAL A 148 -11.86 -15.60 -12.77
N LYS A 149 -12.95 -15.72 -13.53
CA LYS A 149 -13.04 -16.67 -14.67
C LYS A 149 -12.02 -16.36 -15.77
N GLU A 150 -11.83 -15.07 -16.09
CA GLU A 150 -10.80 -14.64 -17.04
C GLU A 150 -9.40 -15.09 -16.59
N LEU A 151 -9.03 -14.84 -15.35
CA LEU A 151 -7.72 -15.22 -14.80
C LEU A 151 -7.56 -16.74 -14.72
N ALA A 152 -8.60 -17.47 -14.32
CA ALA A 152 -8.60 -18.93 -14.31
C ALA A 152 -8.42 -19.52 -15.72
N SER A 153 -8.93 -18.86 -16.78
CA SER A 153 -8.71 -19.29 -18.16
C SER A 153 -7.28 -19.06 -18.67
N LYS A 154 -6.52 -18.18 -18.01
CA LYS A 154 -5.12 -17.82 -18.32
C LYS A 154 -4.11 -18.59 -17.46
N ASP A 155 -4.52 -19.73 -16.91
CA ASP A 155 -3.70 -20.56 -16.04
C ASP A 155 -2.36 -20.95 -16.68
N PRO A 156 -1.21 -20.42 -16.18
CA PRO A 156 0.10 -20.78 -16.71
C PRO A 156 0.63 -22.10 -16.10
N GLY A 157 -0.11 -22.68 -15.13
CA GLY A 157 0.30 -23.84 -14.35
C GLY A 157 0.99 -23.47 -13.06
N ALA A 158 1.24 -24.48 -12.23
CA ALA A 158 1.96 -24.33 -10.99
C ALA A 158 3.37 -23.79 -11.24
N LEU A 159 3.86 -22.95 -10.34
CA LEU A 159 5.28 -22.62 -10.31
C LEU A 159 6.07 -23.90 -9.98
N ASP A 160 7.17 -24.17 -10.68
CA ASP A 160 7.92 -25.43 -10.53
C ASP A 160 8.84 -25.44 -9.31
N VAL A 161 8.22 -25.42 -8.14
CA VAL A 161 8.85 -25.30 -6.83
C VAL A 161 7.96 -25.98 -5.79
N GLU A 162 8.53 -26.34 -4.65
CA GLU A 162 7.75 -26.93 -3.56
C GLU A 162 6.90 -25.85 -2.84
N PRO A 163 5.77 -26.24 -2.21
CA PRO A 163 5.04 -25.38 -1.28
C PRO A 163 5.94 -24.83 -0.18
N MET A 164 5.84 -23.53 0.09
CA MET A 164 6.56 -22.89 1.19
C MET A 164 5.61 -22.62 2.34
N ALA A 165 5.80 -23.30 3.48
CA ALA A 165 5.07 -23.01 4.71
C ALA A 165 5.92 -22.09 5.59
N ILE A 166 5.30 -21.04 6.12
CA ILE A 166 5.92 -20.11 7.06
C ILE A 166 5.01 -19.93 8.27
N GLU A 167 5.62 -19.70 9.42
CA GLU A 167 4.89 -19.38 10.65
C GLU A 167 4.71 -17.86 10.74
N ILE A 168 3.48 -17.42 11.02
CA ILE A 168 3.18 -16.01 11.28
C ILE A 168 2.86 -15.88 12.76
N LYS A 169 3.64 -15.10 13.49
CA LYS A 169 3.36 -14.79 14.90
C LYS A 169 2.23 -13.75 14.94
N GLU A 170 1.03 -14.20 15.29
CA GLU A 170 -0.06 -13.29 15.62
C GLU A 170 0.26 -12.64 16.97
N GLY A 171 0.41 -11.32 17.00
CA GLY A 171 0.77 -10.61 18.22
C GLY A 171 -0.24 -10.84 19.36
N GLY A 172 0.10 -11.77 20.25
CA GLY A 172 -0.41 -11.85 21.61
C GLY A 172 0.78 -11.75 22.55
N GLU A 173 0.85 -10.62 23.26
CA GLU A 173 1.82 -10.27 24.31
C GLU A 173 3.29 -10.07 23.88
N GLU A 174 3.72 -8.81 24.04
CA GLU A 174 5.04 -8.38 24.51
C GLU A 174 6.31 -9.04 23.95
N GLU A 175 6.97 -8.35 23.01
CA GLU A 175 8.43 -8.21 23.08
C GLU A 175 8.82 -6.73 23.03
N GLU A 176 9.52 -6.30 24.08
CA GLU A 176 10.23 -5.03 24.19
C GLU A 176 11.33 -4.93 23.13
N ALA A 177 11.00 -4.50 21.93
CA ALA A 177 12.01 -4.11 20.96
C ALA A 177 11.48 -3.08 19.98
N GLY A 178 11.28 -1.84 20.44
CA GLY A 178 11.25 -0.62 19.60
C GLY A 178 10.30 -0.54 18.40
N GLY A 179 9.44 -1.54 18.18
CA GLY A 179 8.59 -1.69 17.01
C GLY A 179 7.25 -1.00 17.16
N LEU A 180 6.75 -0.42 16.07
CA LEU A 180 5.41 0.16 16.01
C LEU A 180 4.36 -0.93 16.22
N LYS A 181 3.65 -0.85 17.35
CA LYS A 181 2.61 -1.80 17.77
C LYS A 181 1.53 -1.98 16.68
N PRO A 182 1.03 -3.20 16.42
CA PRO A 182 -0.18 -3.41 15.64
C PRO A 182 -1.36 -2.71 16.35
N MET A 183 -2.09 -1.88 15.63
CA MET A 183 -3.19 -1.06 16.19
C MET A 183 -4.51 -1.46 15.55
N ALA A 184 -5.60 -1.36 16.33
CA ALA A 184 -6.96 -1.53 15.82
C ALA A 184 -7.27 -0.50 14.71
N ALA A 185 -8.14 -0.87 13.77
CA ALA A 185 -8.47 -0.06 12.60
C ALA A 185 -8.89 1.39 12.92
N GLU A 186 -9.62 1.58 14.02
CA GLU A 186 -10.04 2.91 14.48
C GLU A 186 -8.86 3.79 14.91
N MET A 187 -7.86 3.23 15.61
CA MET A 187 -6.67 3.99 16.00
C MET A 187 -5.77 4.31 14.81
N VAL A 188 -5.73 3.40 13.82
CA VAL A 188 -5.05 3.64 12.55
C VAL A 188 -5.72 4.79 11.78
N GLU A 189 -7.05 4.86 11.77
CA GLU A 189 -7.78 5.98 11.18
C GLU A 189 -7.43 7.31 11.86
N VAL A 190 -7.44 7.35 13.20
CA VAL A 190 -7.06 8.55 13.96
C VAL A 190 -5.63 9.00 13.64
N ARG A 191 -4.68 8.05 13.59
CA ARG A 191 -3.29 8.36 13.23
C ARG A 191 -3.15 8.79 11.77
N GLY A 192 -3.92 8.19 10.85
CA GLY A 192 -3.99 8.61 9.45
C GLY A 192 -4.45 10.06 9.32
N ARG A 193 -5.50 10.44 10.06
CA ARG A 193 -5.95 11.84 10.15
C ARG A 193 -4.88 12.75 10.73
N MET A 194 -4.18 12.34 11.79
CA MET A 194 -3.07 13.12 12.38
C MET A 194 -1.95 13.37 11.36
N ARG A 195 -1.55 12.37 10.56
CA ARG A 195 -0.56 12.57 9.49
C ARG A 195 -1.07 13.52 8.39
N GLY A 196 -2.35 13.42 8.04
CA GLY A 196 -2.99 14.36 7.11
C GLY A 196 -2.92 15.80 7.63
N ILE A 197 -3.20 16.00 8.92
CA ILE A 197 -3.08 17.31 9.58
C ILE A 197 -1.62 17.80 9.58
N ASP A 198 -0.66 16.95 9.94
CA ASP A 198 0.76 17.29 9.97
C ASP A 198 1.29 17.73 8.59
N THR A 199 0.87 17.01 7.54
CA THR A 199 1.18 17.36 6.15
C THR A 199 0.58 18.71 5.77
N ALA A 200 -0.69 18.97 6.14
CA ALA A 200 -1.35 20.23 5.88
C ALA A 200 -0.67 21.40 6.62
N VAL A 201 -0.31 21.22 7.89
CA VAL A 201 0.41 22.21 8.71
C VAL A 201 1.77 22.53 8.10
N THR A 202 2.52 21.52 7.67
CA THR A 202 3.82 21.69 7.01
C THR A 202 3.69 22.48 5.71
N ASN A 203 2.69 22.17 4.89
CA ASN A 203 2.42 22.92 3.65
C ASN A 203 2.02 24.38 3.91
N VAL A 204 1.18 24.63 4.92
CA VAL A 204 0.83 26.00 5.34
C VAL A 204 2.09 26.75 5.83
N GLY A 205 2.96 26.08 6.59
CA GLY A 205 4.25 26.64 7.02
C GLY A 205 5.15 27.01 5.83
N LEU A 206 5.23 26.15 4.81
CA LEU A 206 5.97 26.42 3.58
C LEU A 206 5.41 27.64 2.84
N LEU A 207 4.09 27.72 2.68
CA LEU A 207 3.42 28.86 2.05
C LEU A 207 3.65 30.16 2.82
N ASN A 208 3.56 30.13 4.15
CA ASN A 208 3.85 31.29 4.99
C ASN A 208 5.30 31.76 4.84
N LYS A 209 6.26 30.82 4.79
CA LYS A 209 7.69 31.14 4.56
C LYS A 209 7.90 31.78 3.18
N LEU A 210 7.26 31.26 2.13
CA LEU A 210 7.30 31.84 0.79
C LEU A 210 6.70 33.25 0.76
N GLN A 211 5.54 33.45 1.39
CA GLN A 211 4.90 34.75 1.49
C GLN A 211 5.76 35.75 2.27
N ALA A 212 6.37 35.34 3.39
CA ALA A 212 7.28 36.18 4.14
C ALA A 212 8.49 36.60 3.30
N GLY A 213 9.07 35.67 2.53
CA GLY A 213 10.16 35.97 1.58
C GLY A 213 9.75 36.98 0.51
N ILE A 214 8.58 36.80 -0.11
CA ILE A 214 8.03 37.75 -1.10
C ILE A 214 7.78 39.13 -0.46
N TYR A 215 7.26 39.17 0.76
CA TYR A 215 6.98 40.41 1.48
C TYR A 215 8.26 41.19 1.82
N VAL A 216 9.28 40.50 2.35
CA VAL A 216 10.60 41.10 2.61
C VAL A 216 11.22 41.64 1.32
N GLY A 217 11.22 40.84 0.24
CA GLY A 217 11.74 41.28 -1.05
C GLY A 217 11.00 42.49 -1.63
N LYS A 218 9.68 42.61 -1.41
CA LYS A 218 8.92 43.81 -1.78
C LYS A 218 9.37 45.05 -1.02
N ILE A 219 9.57 44.94 0.30
CA ILE A 219 10.02 46.06 1.13
C ILE A 219 11.42 46.52 0.71
N GLU A 220 12.36 45.58 0.55
CA GLU A 220 13.72 45.89 0.11
C GLU A 220 13.73 46.53 -1.29
N GLY A 221 12.92 46.01 -2.21
CA GLY A 221 12.76 46.58 -3.55
C GLY A 221 12.23 48.01 -3.53
N ILE A 222 11.24 48.31 -2.69
CA ILE A 222 10.71 49.67 -2.51
C ILE A 222 11.78 50.60 -1.92
N ALA A 223 12.51 50.14 -0.89
CA ALA A 223 13.54 50.95 -0.23
C ALA A 223 14.70 51.30 -1.17
N LEU A 224 15.19 50.31 -1.95
CA LEU A 224 16.22 50.52 -2.96
C LEU A 224 15.72 51.44 -4.08
N GLY A 225 14.50 51.22 -4.57
CA GLY A 225 13.88 52.07 -5.59
C GLY A 225 13.77 53.53 -5.14
N MET A 226 13.30 53.77 -3.92
CA MET A 226 13.20 55.12 -3.34
C MET A 226 14.58 55.77 -3.19
N THR A 227 15.60 55.02 -2.78
CA THR A 227 16.98 55.51 -2.66
C THR A 227 17.52 55.96 -4.02
N VAL A 228 17.35 55.14 -5.07
CA VAL A 228 17.77 55.48 -6.43
C VAL A 228 17.05 56.74 -6.94
N VAL A 229 15.74 56.85 -6.70
CA VAL A 229 14.95 58.02 -7.09
C VAL A 229 15.45 59.28 -6.40
N LEU A 230 15.71 59.25 -5.09
CA LEU A 230 16.23 60.40 -4.34
C LEU A 230 17.62 60.83 -4.82
N VAL A 231 18.51 59.89 -5.13
CA VAL A 231 19.85 60.17 -5.68
C VAL A 231 19.75 60.83 -7.05
N LEU A 232 18.93 60.29 -7.96
CA LEU A 232 18.71 60.87 -9.28
C LEU A 232 18.10 62.27 -9.18
N PHE A 233 17.11 62.45 -8.30
CA PHE A 233 16.51 63.76 -8.06
C PHE A 233 17.51 64.78 -7.55
N GLY A 234 18.38 64.41 -6.59
CA GLY A 234 19.46 65.26 -6.10
C GLY A 234 20.47 65.63 -7.19
N LEU A 235 20.82 64.70 -8.08
CA LEU A 235 21.68 64.98 -9.24
C LEU A 235 21.02 65.96 -10.22
N ILE A 236 19.73 65.77 -10.52
CA ILE A 236 18.97 66.68 -11.40
C ILE A 236 18.90 68.08 -10.79
N LEU A 237 18.61 68.21 -9.50
CA LEU A 237 18.58 69.51 -8.82
C LEU A 237 19.95 70.20 -8.84
N ARG A 238 21.05 69.44 -8.71
CA ARG A 238 22.41 69.97 -8.82
C ARG A 238 22.72 70.49 -10.22
N VAL A 239 22.24 69.81 -11.26
CA VAL A 239 22.44 70.22 -12.67
C VAL A 239 21.52 71.39 -13.05
N ALA A 240 20.27 71.42 -12.57
CA ALA A 240 19.27 72.44 -12.92
C ALA A 240 19.36 73.71 -12.06
N GLY A 241 19.87 73.61 -10.82
CA GLY A 241 19.90 74.70 -9.83
C GLY A 241 21.07 75.66 -9.93
N GLY A 242 22.05 75.42 -10.81
CA GLY A 242 23.14 76.36 -11.09
C GLY A 242 23.90 76.85 -9.86
N VAL A 243 24.55 75.93 -9.14
CA VAL A 243 25.76 76.24 -8.34
C VAL A 243 26.86 75.27 -8.72
#